data_AF-A0A1X7T2M8-F1
#
_entry.id   AF-A0A1X7T2M8-F1
#
_cell.length_a   1.000
_cell.length_b   1.000
_cell.length_c   1.000
_cell.angle_alpha   90.00
_cell.angle_beta   90.00
_cell.angle_gamma   90.00
#
_symmetry.space_group_name_H-M   'P 1'
#
loop_
_entity.id
_entity.type
_entity.pdbx_description
1 polymer ?
#
loop_
_entity_poly.entity_id
_entity_poly.type
_entity_poly.pdbx_seq_one_letter_code
_entity_poly.pdbx_strand_id
1 'polypeptide(L)'
;MKSKIDVRGLVYHCSRTGVTLIIPEEAVQQPTTVWFGACPFSDKFMLGDFISITPIVWVHIDQNLIKPAELYLPHYINIGAMIEEQLVHMIAGDQSFMDQGKFEFTVSNNDKMEVNSDLFKVCCHHFCSHCVAMEKNAYKSSQKHYMLAMAEKQEDKTKFVDFCCFPCQIGCKQLVTKQYEDIDFKISDTKSFMFNDEGVLSIAFDPDNIPGWDRDQNGFQTEEILESEVDYFKVMGCEAGNVTKENIEMLKMIEDILSYPPRFRFKFSCLNKALALDAMKVKVVFSGANKALQISITLENPKAFISENLSTLQGTPFLTPNITPANDAILMNLLTVTADVFHDDHLGSKWFVFGLKLGLSVSQLHKIELQYSNPIQFARELLLLWRTQNKSASWEPVAAALKSIELNSVALKLEGHFREQCPIPTLPSSVLEAEPGLPVLNNLVGAKIEDKYHLFGIAVGLNEGYLRGLDKDYATCQERFHQVFYKWSQINPDTFKWKTIIEVLQSNTIKATSVAECVIEHLVSIQ
;
A
#
# COMPACT_ATOMS: atom_id res chain seq x y z
N MET A 1 -9.22 -18.93 2.20
CA MET A 1 -9.40 -18.31 0.88
C MET A 1 -9.58 -19.42 -0.15
N LYS A 2 -10.54 -19.28 -1.06
CA LYS A 2 -10.76 -20.20 -2.19
C LYS A 2 -10.73 -19.35 -3.46
N SER A 3 -9.84 -19.67 -4.40
CA SER A 3 -9.72 -18.91 -5.65
C SER A 3 -9.52 -19.83 -6.84
N LYS A 4 -9.98 -19.36 -8.00
CA LYS A 4 -9.68 -19.98 -9.27
C LYS A 4 -8.32 -19.49 -9.76
N ILE A 5 -7.54 -20.41 -10.33
CA ILE A 5 -6.28 -20.11 -11.01
C ILE A 5 -6.46 -20.54 -12.46
N ASP A 6 -6.00 -19.71 -13.38
CA ASP A 6 -5.91 -20.02 -14.80
C ASP A 6 -4.46 -19.83 -15.29
N VAL A 7 -4.26 -19.84 -16.61
CA VAL A 7 -2.94 -19.67 -17.24
C VAL A 7 -2.23 -18.36 -16.84
N ARG A 8 -2.94 -17.35 -16.31
CA ARG A 8 -2.35 -16.09 -15.83
C ARG A 8 -1.74 -16.21 -14.43
N GLY A 9 -1.83 -17.38 -13.79
CA GLY A 9 -1.31 -17.58 -12.44
C GLY A 9 -2.14 -16.87 -11.36
N LEU A 10 -1.52 -16.64 -10.20
CA LEU A 10 -2.14 -16.00 -9.05
C LEU A 10 -1.07 -15.32 -8.20
N VAL A 11 -1.36 -14.11 -7.73
CA VAL A 11 -0.66 -13.51 -6.59
C VAL A 11 -1.70 -13.32 -5.49
N TYR A 12 -1.47 -13.97 -4.35
CA TYR A 12 -2.28 -13.79 -3.16
C TYR A 12 -1.40 -13.37 -1.99
N HIS A 13 -1.70 -12.20 -1.43
CA HIS A 13 -1.05 -11.71 -0.22
C HIS A 13 -2.09 -11.62 0.91
N CYS A 14 -1.83 -12.32 2.01
CA CYS A 14 -2.68 -12.34 3.18
C CYS A 14 -2.26 -11.24 4.14
N SER A 15 -2.87 -10.06 4.04
CA SER A 15 -2.57 -8.93 4.94
C SER A 15 -2.72 -9.30 6.42
N ARG A 16 -3.51 -10.32 6.77
CA ARG A 16 -3.67 -10.79 8.17
C ARG A 16 -2.46 -11.47 8.78
N THR A 17 -1.65 -12.10 7.96
CA THR A 17 -0.49 -12.89 8.45
C THR A 17 0.80 -12.46 7.79
N GLY A 18 0.73 -11.65 6.73
CA GLY A 18 1.80 -11.31 5.82
C GLY A 18 2.09 -12.39 4.77
N VAL A 19 1.60 -13.62 4.91
CA VAL A 19 1.98 -14.70 4.00
C VAL A 19 1.61 -14.35 2.55
N THR A 20 2.54 -14.56 1.64
CA THR A 20 2.33 -14.35 0.20
C THR A 20 2.50 -15.64 -0.57
N LEU A 21 1.51 -16.01 -1.37
CA LEU A 21 1.55 -17.11 -2.33
C LEU A 21 1.59 -16.53 -3.74
N ILE A 22 2.60 -16.93 -4.53
CA ILE A 22 2.73 -16.59 -5.94
C ILE A 22 2.71 -17.89 -6.74
N ILE A 23 1.70 -18.05 -7.58
CA ILE A 23 1.62 -19.10 -8.59
C ILE A 23 1.92 -18.44 -9.93
N PRO A 24 3.05 -18.78 -10.57
CA PRO A 24 3.48 -18.07 -11.78
C PRO A 24 2.54 -18.32 -12.97
N GLU A 25 2.60 -17.43 -13.95
CA GLU A 25 1.93 -17.59 -15.24
C GLU A 25 2.33 -18.93 -15.88
N GLU A 26 1.36 -19.62 -16.46
CA GLU A 26 1.46 -20.94 -17.08
C GLU A 26 1.83 -22.09 -16.11
N ALA A 27 1.72 -21.88 -14.80
CA ALA A 27 1.87 -22.97 -13.82
C ALA A 27 0.78 -24.04 -13.95
N VAL A 28 -0.36 -23.69 -14.55
CA VAL A 28 -1.48 -24.60 -14.83
C VAL A 28 -1.92 -24.47 -16.29
N GLN A 29 -2.30 -25.59 -16.91
CA GLN A 29 -2.86 -25.61 -18.27
C GLN A 29 -4.37 -25.47 -18.28
N GLN A 30 -5.04 -26.12 -17.33
CA GLN A 30 -6.49 -26.03 -17.16
C GLN A 30 -6.80 -25.27 -15.87
N PRO A 31 -7.90 -24.48 -15.84
CA PRO A 31 -8.29 -23.78 -14.63
C PRO A 31 -8.52 -24.74 -13.47
N THR A 32 -7.93 -24.42 -12.32
CA THR A 32 -8.06 -25.21 -11.09
C THR A 32 -8.42 -24.32 -9.92
N THR A 33 -8.74 -24.91 -8.78
CA THR A 33 -9.00 -24.20 -7.54
C THR A 33 -7.81 -24.32 -6.60
N VAL A 34 -7.45 -23.21 -5.97
CA VAL A 34 -6.57 -23.21 -4.80
C VAL A 34 -7.37 -22.89 -3.56
N TRP A 35 -7.09 -23.65 -2.51
CA TRP A 35 -7.50 -23.34 -1.16
C TRP A 35 -6.26 -22.95 -0.39
N PHE A 36 -6.33 -21.79 0.25
CA PHE A 36 -5.25 -21.22 1.01
C PHE A 36 -5.76 -20.79 2.38
N GLY A 37 -4.99 -21.09 3.41
CA GLY A 37 -5.09 -20.36 4.66
C GLY A 37 -3.79 -20.33 5.43
N ALA A 38 -3.75 -19.39 6.38
CA ALA A 38 -2.61 -19.17 7.24
C ALA A 38 -3.11 -18.77 8.61
N CYS A 39 -2.45 -19.27 9.66
CA CYS A 39 -2.70 -18.85 11.03
C CYS A 39 -1.42 -19.01 11.86
N PRO A 40 -1.24 -18.24 12.95
CA PRO A 40 -0.03 -18.32 13.76
C PRO A 40 0.09 -19.65 14.52
N PHE A 41 -1.03 -20.24 14.95
CA PHE A 41 -1.09 -21.49 15.72
C PHE A 41 -2.51 -22.10 15.65
N SER A 42 -2.64 -23.38 16.01
CA SER A 42 -3.91 -24.10 16.13
C SER A 42 -3.78 -25.33 17.03
N ASP A 43 -4.87 -25.72 17.69
CA ASP A 43 -5.01 -27.00 18.42
C ASP A 43 -5.03 -28.24 17.49
N LYS A 44 -5.07 -28.00 16.18
CA LYS A 44 -5.03 -29.03 15.13
C LYS A 44 -3.63 -29.32 14.61
N PHE A 45 -2.60 -28.59 15.04
CA PHE A 45 -1.25 -28.77 14.55
C PHE A 45 -0.36 -29.41 15.61
N MET A 46 0.34 -30.47 15.22
CA MET A 46 1.29 -31.18 16.06
C MET A 46 2.70 -30.95 15.51
N LEU A 47 3.48 -30.12 16.20
CA LEU A 47 4.87 -29.77 15.86
C LEU A 47 5.89 -30.56 16.69
N GLY A 48 5.46 -31.29 17.72
CA GLY A 48 6.38 -32.00 18.61
C GLY A 48 7.27 -31.02 19.37
N ASP A 49 8.59 -31.26 19.41
CA ASP A 49 9.58 -30.45 20.15
C ASP A 49 9.98 -29.14 19.44
N PHE A 50 9.35 -28.85 18.30
CA PHE A 50 9.61 -27.67 17.50
C PHE A 50 8.61 -26.54 17.82
N ILE A 51 9.05 -25.29 17.68
CA ILE A 51 8.24 -24.07 17.79
C ILE A 51 8.22 -23.39 16.43
N SER A 52 7.03 -23.14 15.90
CA SER A 52 6.87 -22.42 14.63
C SER A 52 7.27 -20.96 14.79
N ILE A 53 8.16 -20.48 13.93
CA ILE A 53 8.61 -19.08 13.92
C ILE A 53 7.94 -18.25 12.81
N THR A 54 7.26 -18.93 11.90
CA THR A 54 6.39 -18.33 10.87
C THR A 54 4.92 -18.66 11.15
N PRO A 55 3.96 -17.99 10.49
CA PRO A 55 2.62 -18.52 10.37
C PRO A 55 2.64 -19.94 9.77
N ILE A 56 1.71 -20.78 10.21
CA ILE A 56 1.46 -22.11 9.67
C ILE A 56 0.47 -21.96 8.52
N VAL A 57 0.87 -22.44 7.34
CA VAL A 57 0.14 -22.26 6.09
C VAL A 57 -0.34 -23.62 5.60
N TRP A 58 -1.57 -23.68 5.11
CA TRP A 58 -2.05 -24.81 4.33
C TRP A 58 -2.45 -24.32 2.95
N VAL A 59 -1.89 -24.95 1.93
CA VAL A 59 -2.24 -24.70 0.54
C VAL A 59 -2.61 -26.02 -0.09
N HIS A 60 -3.80 -26.09 -0.69
CA HIS A 60 -4.28 -27.27 -1.39
C HIS A 60 -4.63 -26.88 -2.83
N ILE A 61 -4.18 -27.69 -3.78
CA ILE A 61 -4.47 -27.56 -5.21
C ILE A 61 -4.70 -28.98 -5.74
N ASP A 62 -5.78 -29.19 -6.48
CA ASP A 62 -6.19 -30.52 -6.98
C ASP A 62 -5.24 -31.15 -8.02
N GLN A 63 -4.11 -30.49 -8.34
CA GLN A 63 -3.17 -30.92 -9.35
C GLN A 63 -1.75 -30.43 -9.06
N ASN A 64 -0.77 -31.10 -9.66
CA ASN A 64 0.61 -30.64 -9.67
C ASN A 64 0.78 -29.44 -10.62
N LEU A 65 1.63 -28.51 -10.22
CA LEU A 65 1.98 -27.33 -10.99
C LEU A 65 3.13 -27.63 -11.95
N ILE A 66 3.04 -27.10 -13.17
CA ILE A 66 4.08 -27.21 -14.21
C ILE A 66 5.30 -26.38 -13.82
N LYS A 67 5.05 -25.17 -13.29
CA LYS A 67 6.07 -24.28 -12.73
C LYS A 67 5.89 -24.24 -11.21
N PRO A 68 6.97 -24.25 -10.41
CA PRO A 68 6.85 -24.21 -8.97
C PRO A 68 6.22 -22.89 -8.54
N ALA A 69 5.32 -22.97 -7.57
CA ALA A 69 4.79 -21.80 -6.90
C ALA A 69 5.73 -21.39 -5.76
N GLU A 70 5.69 -20.11 -5.42
CA GLU A 70 6.52 -19.49 -4.40
C GLU A 70 5.65 -19.13 -3.19
N LEU A 71 6.07 -19.59 -2.02
CA LEU A 71 5.44 -19.28 -0.75
C LEU A 71 6.42 -18.47 0.11
N TYR A 72 5.99 -17.28 0.50
CA TYR A 72 6.77 -16.36 1.33
C TYR A 72 6.17 -16.29 2.73
N LEU A 73 6.98 -16.63 3.73
CA LEU A 73 6.60 -16.75 5.13
C LEU A 73 7.35 -15.71 5.97
N PRO A 74 6.65 -14.75 6.61
CA PRO A 74 7.28 -13.80 7.50
C PRO A 74 7.67 -14.44 8.83
N HIS A 75 8.77 -13.97 9.40
CA HIS A 75 9.26 -14.36 10.72
C HIS A 75 9.72 -13.13 11.50
N TYR A 76 9.98 -13.33 12.78
CA TYR A 76 10.46 -12.30 13.69
C TYR A 76 11.78 -12.70 14.36
N ILE A 77 12.42 -13.80 13.94
CA ILE A 77 13.74 -14.19 14.42
C ILE A 77 14.81 -13.37 13.71
N ASN A 78 15.82 -12.91 14.45
CA ASN A 78 17.02 -12.31 13.87
C ASN A 78 17.89 -13.41 13.25
N ILE A 79 17.89 -13.51 11.93
CA ILE A 79 18.64 -14.55 11.22
C ILE A 79 20.09 -14.07 10.99
N GLY A 80 20.98 -14.47 11.89
CA GLY A 80 22.42 -14.46 11.66
C GLY A 80 22.92 -15.80 11.09
N ALA A 81 24.15 -15.84 10.60
CA ALA A 81 24.73 -17.03 9.94
C ALA A 81 24.67 -18.33 10.77
N MET A 82 24.75 -18.26 12.10
CA MET A 82 24.65 -19.43 12.98
C MET A 82 23.22 -19.91 13.24
N ILE A 83 22.23 -19.05 13.05
CA ILE A 83 20.82 -19.38 13.33
C ILE A 83 20.21 -20.11 12.13
N GLU A 84 20.68 -19.84 10.91
CA GLU A 84 20.16 -20.47 9.69
C GLU A 84 20.23 -22.01 9.73
N GLU A 85 21.30 -22.58 10.31
CA GLU A 85 21.48 -24.03 10.46
C GLU A 85 20.53 -24.67 11.49
N GLN A 86 19.89 -23.87 12.35
CA GLN A 86 18.96 -24.34 13.38
C GLN A 86 17.49 -24.30 12.93
N LEU A 87 17.25 -23.78 11.73
CA LEU A 87 15.91 -23.66 11.15
C LEU A 87 15.54 -24.95 10.42
N VAL A 88 14.32 -25.41 10.65
CA VAL A 88 13.77 -26.57 9.94
C VAL A 88 12.51 -26.17 9.18
N HIS A 89 12.45 -26.56 7.90
CA HIS A 89 11.21 -26.53 7.14
C HIS A 89 10.37 -27.74 7.53
N MET A 90 9.16 -27.52 8.02
CA MET A 90 8.26 -28.59 8.43
C MET A 90 7.06 -28.66 7.50
N ILE A 91 6.67 -29.89 7.17
CA ILE A 91 5.53 -30.19 6.31
C ILE A 91 4.57 -31.19 6.95
N ALA A 92 3.28 -31.04 6.68
CA ALA A 92 2.25 -32.00 7.06
C ALA A 92 1.32 -32.28 5.88
N GLY A 93 1.14 -33.56 5.56
CA GLY A 93 0.21 -34.01 4.53
C GLY A 93 -1.22 -34.13 5.03
N ASP A 94 -2.18 -33.97 4.12
CA ASP A 94 -3.62 -34.01 4.42
C ASP A 94 -4.08 -35.34 5.03
N GLN A 95 -3.38 -36.44 4.72
CA GLN A 95 -3.72 -37.78 5.22
C GLN A 95 -3.67 -37.86 6.75
N SER A 96 -2.68 -37.23 7.39
CA SER A 96 -2.57 -37.21 8.86
C SER A 96 -3.81 -36.59 9.50
N PHE A 97 -4.31 -35.49 8.91
CA PHE A 97 -5.51 -34.82 9.37
C PHE A 97 -6.77 -35.67 9.16
N MET A 98 -6.87 -36.36 8.03
CA MET A 98 -8.01 -37.25 7.75
C MET A 98 -8.08 -38.43 8.74
N ASP A 99 -6.92 -38.97 9.13
CA ASP A 99 -6.87 -40.15 10.01
C ASP A 99 -7.00 -39.82 11.50
N GLN A 100 -6.43 -38.70 11.93
CA GLN A 100 -6.30 -38.35 13.36
C GLN A 100 -7.01 -37.06 13.76
N GLY A 101 -7.57 -36.31 12.81
CA GLY A 101 -8.15 -34.99 13.04
C GLY A 101 -7.10 -33.91 13.38
N LYS A 102 -5.82 -34.18 13.16
CA LYS A 102 -4.68 -33.28 13.42
C LYS A 102 -3.64 -33.40 12.31
N PHE A 103 -2.98 -32.29 11.97
CA PHE A 103 -1.83 -32.29 11.07
C PHE A 103 -0.56 -32.59 11.86
N GLU A 104 0.07 -33.71 11.53
CA GLU A 104 1.36 -34.09 12.08
C GLU A 104 2.49 -33.55 11.20
N PHE A 105 3.20 -32.55 11.71
CA PHE A 105 4.32 -31.93 11.00
C PHE A 105 5.59 -32.74 11.18
N THR A 106 6.31 -32.91 10.07
CA THR A 106 7.61 -33.60 10.01
C THR A 106 8.62 -32.72 9.28
N VAL A 107 9.91 -32.91 9.56
CA VAL A 107 10.97 -32.15 8.90
C VAL A 107 11.05 -32.54 7.42
N SER A 108 10.97 -31.56 6.52
CA SER A 108 11.18 -31.77 5.08
C SER A 108 12.68 -31.87 4.79
N ASN A 109 13.08 -32.95 4.14
CA ASN A 109 14.47 -33.16 3.70
C ASN A 109 14.69 -32.78 2.22
N ASN A 110 13.62 -32.45 1.49
CA ASN A 110 13.64 -32.38 0.03
C ASN A 110 13.46 -30.97 -0.54
N ASP A 111 12.86 -30.06 0.23
CA ASP A 111 12.56 -28.70 -0.25
C ASP A 111 13.70 -27.75 0.09
N LYS A 112 14.22 -27.04 -0.92
CA LYS A 112 15.19 -25.96 -0.69
C LYS A 112 14.46 -24.74 -0.17
N MET A 113 14.73 -24.40 1.10
CA MET A 113 14.30 -23.15 1.71
C MET A 113 15.34 -22.07 1.41
N GLU A 114 14.89 -20.95 0.84
CA GLU A 114 15.70 -19.75 0.69
C GLU A 114 15.39 -18.80 1.85
N VAL A 115 16.45 -18.35 2.53
CA VAL A 115 16.34 -17.47 3.69
C VAL A 115 16.77 -16.06 3.31
N ASN A 116 15.87 -15.11 3.50
CA ASN A 116 16.19 -13.69 3.51
C ASN A 116 16.07 -13.18 4.95
N SER A 117 16.71 -12.05 5.26
CA SER A 117 16.68 -11.38 6.57
C SER A 117 15.30 -11.23 7.22
N ASP A 118 14.20 -11.16 6.44
CA ASP A 118 12.85 -10.93 6.96
C ASP A 118 11.79 -11.93 6.45
N LEU A 119 12.16 -12.85 5.57
CA LEU A 119 11.23 -13.77 4.91
C LEU A 119 11.91 -15.12 4.59
N PHE A 120 11.15 -16.19 4.77
CA PHE A 120 11.46 -17.48 4.16
C PHE A 120 10.73 -17.64 2.84
N LYS A 121 11.44 -18.12 1.82
CA LYS A 121 10.85 -18.52 0.53
C LYS A 121 10.94 -20.03 0.37
N VAL A 122 9.80 -20.63 0.06
CA VAL A 122 9.67 -22.06 -0.26
C VAL A 122 9.13 -22.18 -1.68
N CYS A 123 9.72 -23.04 -2.49
CA CYS A 123 9.30 -23.30 -3.87
C CYS A 123 8.76 -24.73 -4.00
N CYS A 124 7.50 -24.88 -4.39
CA CYS A 124 6.83 -26.19 -4.43
C CYS A 124 6.06 -26.40 -5.74
N HIS A 125 6.10 -27.62 -6.28
CA HIS A 125 5.24 -28.06 -7.39
C HIS A 125 3.88 -28.59 -6.91
N HIS A 126 3.82 -29.03 -5.66
CA HIS A 126 2.62 -29.51 -5.00
C HIS A 126 2.67 -29.00 -3.56
N PHE A 127 1.54 -28.50 -3.06
CA PHE A 127 1.51 -27.96 -1.72
C PHE A 127 0.92 -28.96 -0.73
N CYS A 128 1.49 -28.91 0.47
CA CYS A 128 0.92 -29.48 1.68
C CYS A 128 0.86 -28.37 2.73
N SER A 129 0.66 -28.69 4.01
CA SER A 129 0.81 -27.68 5.06
C SER A 129 2.28 -27.41 5.33
N HIS A 130 2.68 -26.14 5.45
CA HIS A 130 4.06 -25.70 5.59
C HIS A 130 4.22 -24.72 6.77
N CYS A 131 5.34 -24.83 7.48
CA CYS A 131 5.86 -23.78 8.35
C CYS A 131 7.38 -23.88 8.46
N VAL A 132 8.02 -22.82 8.98
CA VAL A 132 9.41 -22.87 9.41
C VAL A 132 9.43 -22.83 10.93
N ALA A 133 10.20 -23.75 11.51
CA ALA A 133 10.26 -23.95 12.94
C ALA A 133 11.70 -24.08 13.43
N MET A 134 11.86 -24.05 14.76
CA MET A 134 13.12 -24.27 15.45
C MET A 134 12.89 -25.22 16.62
N GLU A 135 13.90 -25.98 17.01
CA GLU A 135 13.85 -26.72 18.28
C GLU A 135 13.65 -25.76 19.46
N LYS A 136 12.90 -26.18 20.49
CA LYS A 136 12.59 -25.37 21.68
C LYS A 136 13.81 -24.67 22.29
N ASN A 137 14.94 -25.37 22.43
CA ASN A 137 16.14 -24.81 23.06
C ASN A 137 16.78 -23.73 22.18
N ALA A 138 16.88 -23.99 20.87
CA ALA A 138 17.36 -23.03 19.89
C ALA A 138 16.46 -21.78 19.84
N TYR A 139 15.14 -21.97 19.87
CA TYR A 139 14.17 -20.89 19.94
C TYR A 139 14.34 -20.03 21.19
N LYS A 140 14.58 -20.63 22.37
CA LYS A 140 14.78 -19.87 23.61
C LYS A 140 16.01 -18.97 23.56
N SER A 141 17.11 -19.44 22.97
CA SER A 141 18.36 -18.68 22.85
C SER A 141 18.40 -17.70 21.67
N SER A 142 17.43 -17.75 20.75
CA SER A 142 17.46 -16.89 19.57
C SER A 142 17.02 -15.46 19.89
N GLN A 143 17.73 -14.49 19.33
CA GLN A 143 17.31 -13.09 19.40
C GLN A 143 16.10 -12.86 18.49
N LYS A 144 15.11 -12.14 19.00
CA LYS A 144 13.84 -11.88 18.34
C LYS A 144 13.67 -10.38 18.07
N HIS A 145 12.97 -10.07 16.99
CA HIS A 145 12.53 -8.75 16.62
C HIS A 145 11.14 -8.47 17.19
N TYR A 146 11.02 -7.31 17.82
CA TYR A 146 9.79 -6.81 18.42
C TYR A 146 9.44 -5.45 17.85
N MET A 147 8.20 -5.05 18.03
CA MET A 147 7.67 -3.75 17.67
C MET A 147 7.11 -3.07 18.90
N LEU A 148 7.36 -1.76 18.97
CA LEU A 148 6.78 -0.86 19.93
C LEU A 148 5.88 0.12 19.19
N ALA A 149 4.57 0.01 19.38
CA ALA A 149 3.60 0.96 18.85
C ALA A 149 3.22 2.00 19.90
N MET A 150 3.33 3.27 19.53
CA MET A 150 2.80 4.39 20.30
C MET A 150 1.42 4.73 19.75
N ALA A 151 0.42 4.76 20.63
CA ALA A 151 -0.92 5.22 20.32
C ALA A 151 -1.34 6.35 21.25
N GLU A 152 -2.14 7.27 20.71
CA GLU A 152 -2.58 8.46 21.44
C GLU A 152 -4.09 8.62 21.37
N LYS A 153 -4.67 9.15 22.45
CA LYS A 153 -6.06 9.59 22.52
C LYS A 153 -6.13 10.93 23.22
N GLN A 154 -6.84 11.89 22.64
CA GLN A 154 -7.06 13.20 23.25
C GLN A 154 -8.51 13.31 23.74
N GLU A 155 -8.69 13.62 25.02
CA GLU A 155 -9.99 13.87 25.64
C GLU A 155 -9.92 15.19 26.44
N ASP A 156 -10.59 16.23 25.94
CA ASP A 156 -10.59 17.57 26.53
C ASP A 156 -9.17 18.09 26.82
N LYS A 157 -8.79 18.16 28.11
CA LYS A 157 -7.51 18.65 28.63
C LYS A 157 -6.55 17.50 28.97
N THR A 158 -6.89 16.28 28.60
CA THR A 158 -6.15 15.07 28.94
C THR A 158 -5.68 14.39 27.66
N LYS A 159 -4.39 14.07 27.60
CA LYS A 159 -3.82 13.22 26.57
C LYS A 159 -3.47 11.88 27.17
N PHE A 160 -3.97 10.80 26.58
CA PHE A 160 -3.56 9.44 26.90
C PHE A 160 -2.54 8.99 25.86
N VAL A 161 -1.48 8.35 26.35
CA VAL A 161 -0.43 7.77 25.50
C VAL A 161 -0.21 6.33 25.95
N ASP A 162 -0.28 5.40 25.00
CA ASP A 162 -0.08 3.97 25.22
C ASP A 162 1.08 3.48 24.36
N PHE A 163 1.98 2.71 24.96
CA PHE A 163 3.10 2.05 24.30
C PHE A 163 2.90 0.55 24.39
N CYS A 164 2.57 -0.11 23.28
CA CYS A 164 2.32 -1.55 23.23
C CYS A 164 3.49 -2.27 22.58
N CYS A 165 4.00 -3.30 23.25
CA CYS A 165 5.13 -4.11 22.81
C CYS A 165 4.65 -5.49 22.34
N PHE A 166 5.00 -5.88 21.11
CA PHE A 166 4.55 -7.13 20.50
C PHE A 166 5.59 -7.72 19.53
N PRO A 167 5.54 -9.02 19.19
CA PRO A 167 6.43 -9.61 18.20
C PRO A 167 6.32 -8.88 16.85
N CYS A 168 7.45 -8.73 16.14
CA CYS A 168 7.49 -8.06 14.83
C CYS A 168 6.88 -8.94 13.73
N GLN A 169 5.57 -9.16 13.80
CA GLN A 169 4.78 -9.93 12.84
C GLN A 169 3.52 -9.15 12.47
N ILE A 170 3.12 -9.25 11.20
CA ILE A 170 1.95 -8.55 10.67
C ILE A 170 0.67 -8.95 11.42
N GLY A 171 0.51 -10.22 11.80
CA GLY A 171 -0.64 -10.67 12.58
C GLY A 171 -0.76 -9.99 13.94
N CYS A 172 0.36 -9.83 14.66
CA CYS A 172 0.40 -9.11 15.94
C CYS A 172 0.11 -7.63 15.75
N LYS A 173 0.67 -7.01 14.70
CA LYS A 173 0.38 -5.61 14.36
C LYS A 173 -1.11 -5.39 14.12
N GLN A 174 -1.77 -6.26 13.35
CA GLN A 174 -3.20 -6.13 13.10
C GLN A 174 -4.06 -6.30 14.35
N LEU A 175 -3.71 -7.25 15.21
CA LEU A 175 -4.35 -7.41 16.52
C LEU A 175 -4.27 -6.10 17.32
N VAL A 176 -3.07 -5.53 17.44
CA VAL A 176 -2.84 -4.29 18.20
C VAL A 176 -3.55 -3.10 17.58
N THR A 177 -3.52 -2.95 16.25
CA THR A 177 -4.28 -1.91 15.54
C THR A 177 -5.76 -2.00 15.86
N LYS A 178 -6.35 -3.20 15.75
CA LYS A 178 -7.77 -3.42 16.07
C LYS A 178 -8.07 -3.10 17.54
N GLN A 179 -7.24 -3.58 18.48
CA GLN A 179 -7.41 -3.30 19.90
C GLN A 179 -7.44 -1.79 20.18
N TYR A 180 -6.60 -1.00 19.50
CA TYR A 180 -6.59 0.45 19.65
C TYR A 180 -7.80 1.13 19.01
N GLU A 181 -8.22 0.68 17.82
CA GLU A 181 -9.45 1.16 17.16
C GLU A 181 -10.68 0.93 18.06
N ASP A 182 -10.79 -0.26 18.66
CA ASP A 182 -11.91 -0.64 19.54
C ASP A 182 -12.02 0.25 20.79
N ILE A 183 -10.94 0.92 21.22
CA ILE A 183 -10.91 1.85 22.36
C ILE A 183 -10.67 3.32 21.97
N ASP A 184 -10.78 3.65 20.67
CA ASP A 184 -10.64 4.99 20.11
C ASP A 184 -9.26 5.63 20.37
N PHE A 185 -8.20 4.83 20.23
CA PHE A 185 -6.81 5.28 20.18
C PHE A 185 -6.30 5.26 18.74
N LYS A 186 -5.46 6.24 18.40
CA LYS A 186 -4.81 6.31 17.09
C LYS A 186 -3.32 6.02 17.23
N ILE A 187 -2.83 5.02 16.48
CA ILE A 187 -1.39 4.75 16.39
C ILE A 187 -0.70 5.95 15.70
N SER A 188 0.30 6.53 16.37
CA SER A 188 1.03 7.71 15.95
C SER A 188 2.46 7.42 15.49
N ASP A 189 3.13 6.43 16.08
CA ASP A 189 4.48 5.99 15.71
C ASP A 189 4.63 4.49 15.97
N THR A 190 5.57 3.85 15.27
CA THR A 190 5.91 2.45 15.46
C THR A 190 7.40 2.25 15.20
N LYS A 191 8.09 1.57 16.11
CA LYS A 191 9.53 1.28 16.01
C LYS A 191 9.80 -0.20 16.18
N SER A 192 10.69 -0.75 15.36
CA SER A 192 11.21 -2.10 15.58
C SER A 192 12.47 -2.05 16.45
N PHE A 193 12.63 -3.08 17.29
CA PHE A 193 13.78 -3.22 18.18
C PHE A 193 14.05 -4.69 18.49
N MET A 194 15.16 -4.96 19.18
CA MET A 194 15.40 -6.25 19.84
C MET A 194 15.72 -5.97 21.31
N PHE A 195 15.32 -6.86 22.20
CA PHE A 195 15.76 -6.78 23.59
C PHE A 195 17.28 -6.95 23.68
N ASN A 196 17.87 -6.32 24.70
CA ASN A 196 19.22 -6.61 25.15
C ASN A 196 19.27 -7.98 25.84
N ASP A 197 20.46 -8.39 26.27
CA ASP A 197 20.67 -9.69 26.90
C ASP A 197 19.94 -9.84 28.26
N GLU A 198 19.51 -8.74 28.88
CA GLU A 198 18.74 -8.76 30.12
C GLU A 198 17.27 -9.11 29.88
N GLY A 199 16.76 -8.90 28.66
CA GLY A 199 15.37 -9.22 28.30
C GLY A 199 14.34 -8.34 29.01
N VAL A 200 14.72 -7.13 29.42
CA VAL A 200 13.86 -6.19 30.15
C VAL A 200 13.82 -4.85 29.43
N LEU A 201 12.64 -4.30 29.20
CA LEU A 201 12.44 -2.99 28.60
C LEU A 201 11.87 -2.04 29.66
N SER A 202 12.53 -0.92 29.94
CA SER A 202 12.06 0.11 30.87
C SER A 202 11.96 1.47 30.18
N ILE A 203 11.21 2.40 30.79
CA ILE A 203 10.83 3.68 30.19
C ILE A 203 11.22 4.86 31.06
N ALA A 204 11.78 5.90 30.45
CA ALA A 204 12.09 7.18 31.08
C ALA A 204 11.65 8.34 30.19
N PHE A 205 11.45 9.53 30.78
CA PHE A 205 10.97 10.72 30.09
C PHE A 205 11.96 11.87 30.21
N ASP A 206 12.10 12.64 29.13
CA ASP A 206 12.94 13.84 29.05
C ASP A 206 12.17 15.00 28.33
N PRO A 207 11.81 16.09 29.03
CA PRO A 207 12.01 16.30 30.47
C PRO A 207 11.06 15.43 31.29
N ASP A 208 11.50 15.07 32.50
CA ASP A 208 10.67 14.27 33.41
C ASP A 208 9.50 15.07 34.00
N ASN A 209 9.76 16.34 34.37
CA ASN A 209 8.74 17.29 34.80
C ASN A 209 8.36 18.23 33.64
N ILE A 210 7.07 18.31 33.34
CA ILE A 210 6.55 19.03 32.18
C ILE A 210 5.76 20.26 32.66
N PRO A 211 6.23 21.49 32.43
CA PRO A 211 5.54 22.69 32.91
C PRO A 211 4.07 22.77 32.49
N GLY A 212 3.17 22.90 33.47
CA GLY A 212 1.72 23.03 33.24
C GLY A 212 0.98 21.71 33.03
N TRP A 213 1.69 20.59 33.00
CA TRP A 213 1.14 19.24 32.84
C TRP A 213 1.48 18.37 34.04
N ASP A 214 0.57 17.47 34.36
CA ASP A 214 0.80 16.38 35.31
C ASP A 214 0.81 15.06 34.55
N ARG A 215 1.67 14.12 34.99
CA ARG A 215 1.83 12.82 34.35
C ARG A 215 1.59 11.73 35.38
N ASP A 216 0.51 10.99 35.16
CA ASP A 216 0.14 9.82 35.94
C ASP A 216 0.26 8.55 35.10
N GLN A 217 0.65 7.44 35.74
CA GLN A 217 0.45 6.11 35.17
C GLN A 217 -1.02 5.72 35.29
N ASN A 218 -1.63 5.21 34.22
CA ASN A 218 -3.06 4.91 34.18
C ASN A 218 -3.33 3.53 33.58
N GLY A 219 -3.67 2.52 34.39
CA GLY A 219 -4.15 1.22 33.92
C GLY A 219 -3.28 0.02 34.34
N PHE A 220 -3.25 -1.01 33.47
CA PHE A 220 -2.54 -2.28 33.67
C PHE A 220 -1.03 -2.03 33.78
N GLN A 221 -0.47 -2.44 34.92
CA GLN A 221 0.71 -1.86 35.52
C GLN A 221 1.95 -2.70 35.21
N THR A 222 2.96 -2.12 34.53
CA THR A 222 4.32 -2.65 34.54
C THR A 222 5.35 -1.53 34.53
N GLU A 223 6.26 -1.56 35.52
CA GLU A 223 7.56 -0.84 35.59
C GLU A 223 8.37 -1.00 34.31
N GLU A 224 8.33 -2.25 33.87
CA GLU A 224 9.23 -2.87 32.92
C GLU A 224 8.46 -3.96 32.18
N ILE A 225 8.70 -4.12 30.89
CA ILE A 225 8.15 -5.24 30.10
C ILE A 225 9.26 -6.27 29.93
N LEU A 226 8.99 -7.51 30.33
CA LEU A 226 9.92 -8.62 30.11
C LEU A 226 9.72 -9.22 28.72
N GLU A 227 10.80 -9.66 28.08
CA GLU A 227 10.73 -10.37 26.79
C GLU A 227 9.78 -11.58 26.86
N SER A 228 9.75 -12.27 28.00
CA SER A 228 8.86 -13.42 28.22
C SER A 228 7.37 -13.09 28.24
N GLU A 229 7.00 -11.84 28.54
CA GLU A 229 5.60 -11.38 28.56
C GLU A 229 5.13 -10.97 27.15
N VAL A 230 6.07 -10.74 26.23
CA VAL A 230 5.80 -10.41 24.83
C VAL A 230 5.72 -11.67 23.96
N ASP A 231 6.47 -12.71 24.32
CA ASP A 231 6.51 -14.00 23.60
C ASP A 231 5.22 -14.79 23.82
N TYR A 232 4.36 -14.85 22.79
CA TYR A 232 3.06 -15.49 22.89
C TYR A 232 3.13 -16.99 23.22
N PHE A 233 4.19 -17.73 22.85
CA PHE A 233 4.32 -19.14 23.24
C PHE A 233 4.62 -19.30 24.72
N LYS A 234 5.44 -18.40 25.29
CA LYS A 234 5.65 -18.33 26.74
C LYS A 234 4.39 -17.92 27.47
N VAL A 235 3.68 -16.91 26.97
CA VAL A 235 2.40 -16.45 27.54
C VAL A 235 1.34 -17.57 27.53
N MET A 236 1.27 -18.36 26.45
CA MET A 236 0.39 -19.52 26.39
C MET A 236 0.84 -20.68 27.29
N GLY A 237 2.06 -20.66 27.84
CA GLY A 237 2.63 -21.78 28.58
C GLY A 237 2.98 -22.98 27.70
N CYS A 238 3.19 -22.76 26.40
CA CYS A 238 3.49 -23.81 25.44
C CYS A 238 4.96 -24.23 25.56
N GLU A 239 5.17 -25.30 26.32
CA GLU A 239 6.48 -25.93 26.47
C GLU A 239 6.97 -26.62 25.18
N ALA A 240 6.11 -26.88 24.22
CA ALA A 240 6.44 -27.43 22.90
C ALA A 240 5.50 -26.75 21.90
N GLY A 241 5.78 -26.75 20.59
CA GLY A 241 4.92 -26.03 19.61
C GLY A 241 3.50 -26.57 19.47
N ASN A 242 3.15 -27.63 20.22
CA ASN A 242 1.79 -28.11 20.35
C ASN A 242 0.98 -27.17 21.24
N VAL A 243 0.04 -26.46 20.64
CA VAL A 243 -0.89 -25.57 21.33
C VAL A 243 -2.18 -26.33 21.63
N THR A 244 -2.73 -26.21 22.84
CA THR A 244 -4.05 -26.79 23.17
C THR A 244 -5.17 -25.78 22.95
N LYS A 245 -6.41 -26.27 22.98
CA LYS A 245 -7.59 -25.41 22.90
C LYS A 245 -7.66 -24.43 24.09
N GLU A 246 -7.32 -24.89 25.28
CA GLU A 246 -7.28 -24.08 26.51
C GLU A 246 -6.24 -22.96 26.40
N ASN A 247 -5.06 -23.23 25.83
CA ASN A 247 -4.05 -22.21 25.59
C ASN A 247 -4.59 -21.08 24.69
N ILE A 248 -5.29 -21.45 23.62
CA ILE A 248 -5.88 -20.49 22.65
C ILE A 248 -7.00 -19.67 23.31
N GLU A 249 -7.85 -20.32 24.10
CA GLU A 249 -8.94 -19.64 24.82
C GLU A 249 -8.40 -18.64 25.85
N MET A 250 -7.36 -19.03 26.60
CA MET A 250 -6.67 -18.14 27.53
C MET A 250 -6.06 -16.94 26.82
N LEU A 251 -5.34 -17.16 25.71
CA LEU A 251 -4.73 -16.07 24.93
C LEU A 251 -5.79 -15.09 24.43
N LYS A 252 -6.88 -15.58 23.84
CA LYS A 252 -7.99 -14.72 23.39
C LYS A 252 -8.60 -13.92 24.54
N MET A 253 -8.78 -14.54 25.70
CA MET A 253 -9.31 -13.85 26.88
C MET A 253 -8.41 -12.68 27.29
N ILE A 254 -7.09 -12.88 27.38
CA ILE A 254 -6.15 -11.82 27.78
C ILE A 254 -5.95 -10.76 26.68
N GLU A 255 -6.12 -11.12 25.41
CA GLU A 255 -6.18 -10.20 24.28
C GLU A 255 -7.44 -9.31 24.36
N ASP A 256 -8.60 -9.89 24.66
CA ASP A 256 -9.89 -9.17 24.73
C ASP A 256 -9.92 -8.16 25.88
N ILE A 257 -9.32 -8.49 27.03
CA ILE A 257 -9.22 -7.56 28.17
C ILE A 257 -7.99 -6.64 28.11
N LEU A 258 -7.27 -6.63 26.99
CA LEU A 258 -6.08 -5.80 26.74
C LEU A 258 -4.90 -6.04 27.70
N SER A 259 -4.84 -7.21 28.34
CA SER A 259 -3.69 -7.63 29.14
C SER A 259 -2.53 -8.18 28.30
N TYR A 260 -2.82 -8.58 27.06
CA TYR A 260 -1.80 -8.90 26.04
C TYR A 260 -2.14 -8.19 24.71
N PRO A 261 -1.13 -7.68 23.97
CA PRO A 261 0.29 -7.61 24.34
C PRO A 261 0.57 -6.62 25.50
N PRO A 262 1.71 -6.77 26.21
CA PRO A 262 2.06 -5.91 27.34
C PRO A 262 2.28 -4.47 26.89
N ARG A 263 1.93 -3.52 27.78
CA ARG A 263 1.86 -2.10 27.45
C ARG A 263 2.20 -1.19 28.62
N PHE A 264 2.76 -0.01 28.29
CA PHE A 264 2.88 1.11 29.22
C PHE A 264 1.81 2.15 28.89
N ARG A 265 1.02 2.56 29.89
CA ARG A 265 -0.04 3.56 29.69
C ARG A 265 0.11 4.75 30.61
N PHE A 266 0.10 5.94 30.00
CA PHE A 266 0.25 7.21 30.69
C PHE A 266 -0.92 8.15 30.39
N LYS A 267 -1.25 8.96 31.39
CA LYS A 267 -2.22 10.03 31.33
C LYS A 267 -1.49 11.35 31.60
N PHE A 268 -1.61 12.27 30.67
CA PHE A 268 -1.10 13.64 30.79
C PHE A 268 -2.29 14.58 30.97
N SER A 269 -2.38 15.26 32.12
CA SER A 269 -3.45 16.20 32.42
C SER A 269 -2.94 17.63 32.48
N CYS A 270 -3.51 18.53 31.69
CA CYS A 270 -3.15 19.94 31.73
C CYS A 270 -3.80 20.64 32.94
N LEU A 271 -3.04 20.78 34.03
CA LEU A 271 -3.48 21.41 35.27
C LEU A 271 -3.41 22.94 35.22
N ASN A 272 -2.42 23.49 34.53
CA ASN A 272 -2.22 24.94 34.45
C ASN A 272 -1.96 25.42 33.02
N LYS A 273 -3.04 25.85 32.36
CA LYS A 273 -3.02 26.37 30.98
C LYS A 273 -2.16 27.62 30.78
N ALA A 274 -1.80 28.35 31.83
CA ALA A 274 -0.95 29.54 31.73
C ALA A 274 0.55 29.19 31.69
N LEU A 275 0.92 28.03 32.24
CA LEU A 275 2.30 27.52 32.24
C LEU A 275 2.57 26.53 31.11
N ALA A 276 1.53 25.91 30.55
CA ALA A 276 1.65 25.03 29.40
C ALA A 276 2.03 25.82 28.14
N LEU A 277 3.15 25.44 27.52
CA LEU A 277 3.57 25.93 26.20
C LEU A 277 2.56 25.52 25.12
N ASP A 278 2.49 26.26 24.01
CA ASP A 278 1.56 25.98 22.90
C ASP A 278 1.73 24.57 22.34
N ALA A 279 2.99 24.14 22.17
CA ALA A 279 3.36 22.76 21.89
C ALA A 279 4.66 22.40 22.60
N MET A 280 4.67 21.31 23.36
CA MET A 280 5.85 20.76 24.04
C MET A 280 6.15 19.35 23.54
N LYS A 281 7.41 19.09 23.18
CA LYS A 281 7.87 17.75 22.82
C LYS A 281 8.52 17.08 24.03
N VAL A 282 8.00 15.93 24.42
CA VAL A 282 8.54 15.08 25.49
C VAL A 282 9.16 13.87 24.82
N LYS A 283 10.45 13.62 25.07
CA LYS A 283 11.13 12.43 24.60
C LYS A 283 10.89 11.29 25.58
N VAL A 284 10.54 10.14 25.05
CA VAL A 284 10.42 8.89 25.79
C VAL A 284 11.60 8.03 25.40
N VAL A 285 12.44 7.70 26.38
CA VAL A 285 13.65 6.92 26.22
C VAL A 285 13.39 5.52 26.75
N PHE A 286 13.59 4.53 25.90
CA PHE A 286 13.46 3.13 26.27
C PHE A 286 14.84 2.53 26.52
N SER A 287 15.05 2.04 27.73
CA SER A 287 16.27 1.31 28.11
C SER A 287 16.03 -0.18 27.98
N GLY A 288 17.08 -0.95 27.65
CA GLY A 288 16.97 -2.40 27.45
C GLY A 288 16.71 -2.85 26.01
N ALA A 289 16.71 -1.92 25.06
CA ALA A 289 16.78 -2.23 23.63
C ALA A 289 18.24 -2.28 23.15
N ASN A 290 18.53 -3.15 22.19
CA ASN A 290 19.85 -3.30 21.58
C ASN A 290 20.34 -2.06 20.81
N LYS A 291 19.43 -1.14 20.48
CA LYS A 291 19.69 0.15 19.85
C LYS A 291 18.95 1.22 20.65
N ALA A 292 19.50 2.43 20.69
CA ALA A 292 18.86 3.55 21.35
C ALA A 292 17.45 3.78 20.78
N LEU A 293 16.44 3.51 21.61
CA LEU A 293 15.03 3.59 21.22
C LEU A 293 14.42 4.81 21.88
N GLN A 294 14.00 5.77 21.06
CA GLN A 294 13.40 7.02 21.51
C GLN A 294 12.19 7.37 20.66
N ILE A 295 11.10 7.79 21.31
CA ILE A 295 9.87 8.23 20.66
C ILE A 295 9.47 9.60 21.25
N SER A 296 8.94 10.50 20.43
CA SER A 296 8.54 11.84 20.89
C SER A 296 7.03 11.95 21.00
N ILE A 297 6.54 12.38 22.17
CA ILE A 297 5.16 12.77 22.42
C ILE A 297 5.05 14.28 22.24
N THR A 298 4.01 14.75 21.57
CA THR A 298 3.71 16.19 21.48
C THR A 298 2.49 16.52 22.35
N LEU A 299 2.65 17.42 23.32
CA LEU A 299 1.60 17.91 24.20
C LEU A 299 1.22 19.34 23.79
N GLU A 300 -0.03 19.55 23.40
CA GLU A 300 -0.51 20.83 22.89
C GLU A 300 -1.41 21.53 23.91
N ASN A 301 -1.27 22.86 24.06
CA ASN A 301 -2.10 23.62 24.98
C ASN A 301 -3.56 23.59 24.50
N PRO A 302 -4.53 23.20 25.36
CA PRO A 302 -5.94 23.15 24.99
C PRO A 302 -6.57 24.51 24.59
N LYS A 303 -5.84 25.63 24.66
CA LYS A 303 -6.28 26.94 24.16
C LYS A 303 -6.26 27.03 22.62
N ALA A 304 -5.53 26.17 21.91
CA ALA A 304 -5.48 26.17 20.44
C ALA A 304 -6.77 25.64 19.78
N PHE A 305 -7.74 25.11 20.55
CA PHE A 305 -8.96 24.52 20.01
C PHE A 305 -10.08 25.52 19.63
N ILE A 306 -9.84 26.84 19.73
CA ILE A 306 -10.79 27.87 19.30
C ILE A 306 -10.16 28.68 18.16
N SER A 307 -10.70 28.47 16.95
CA SER A 307 -10.38 29.07 15.64
C SER A 307 -9.27 28.41 14.81
N GLU A 308 -9.62 27.32 14.12
CA GLU A 308 -9.43 27.13 12.66
C GLU A 308 -9.92 25.73 12.24
N ASN A 309 -11.22 25.46 12.41
CA ASN A 309 -11.88 24.46 11.58
C ASN A 309 -12.35 25.16 10.31
N LEU A 310 -11.42 25.38 9.39
CA LEU A 310 -11.66 25.57 7.95
C LEU A 310 -10.30 25.49 7.25
N SER A 311 -10.09 24.38 6.55
CA SER A 311 -9.07 24.18 5.51
C SER A 311 -7.59 24.25 5.91
N THR A 312 -7.10 23.20 6.58
CA THR A 312 -5.77 22.63 6.25
C THR A 312 -5.77 21.12 6.51
N LEU A 313 -6.09 20.35 5.47
CA LEU A 313 -5.60 18.98 5.31
C LEU A 313 -4.09 19.04 5.03
N GLN A 314 -3.30 19.62 5.95
CA GLN A 314 -1.85 19.51 5.91
C GLN A 314 -1.48 18.27 6.69
N GLY A 315 -1.21 17.20 5.93
CA GLY A 315 -0.68 15.96 6.45
C GLY A 315 0.51 16.24 7.38
N THR A 316 0.51 15.56 8.51
CA THR A 316 1.63 15.44 9.42
C THR A 316 2.92 15.25 8.59
N PRO A 317 4.03 15.96 8.87
CA PRO A 317 5.30 15.63 8.26
C PRO A 317 5.70 14.26 8.80
N PHE A 318 5.40 13.22 8.03
CA PHE A 318 5.83 11.86 8.33
C PHE A 318 7.34 11.81 8.21
N LEU A 319 8.00 11.26 9.24
CA LEU A 319 9.43 11.03 9.30
C LEU A 319 9.84 10.05 8.18
N THR A 320 10.13 10.57 7.00
CA THR A 320 10.86 9.85 5.97
C THR A 320 12.35 9.83 6.31
N PRO A 321 13.07 8.73 6.06
CA PRO A 321 14.52 8.79 5.97
C PRO A 321 14.88 9.62 4.73
N ASN A 322 15.43 10.83 4.93
CA ASN A 322 16.27 11.60 4.00
C ASN A 322 15.98 11.47 2.48
N ILE A 323 14.76 11.73 2.04
CA ILE A 323 14.49 12.06 0.63
C ILE A 323 13.61 13.29 0.64
N THR A 324 14.17 14.44 0.29
CA THR A 324 13.42 15.68 0.07
C THR A 324 12.57 15.53 -1.19
N PRO A 325 11.23 15.42 -1.11
CA PRO A 325 10.34 15.31 -2.28
C PRO A 325 10.31 16.59 -3.12
N ALA A 326 10.92 17.67 -2.63
CA ALA A 326 10.78 19.02 -3.15
C ALA A 326 11.29 19.23 -4.59
N ASN A 327 12.08 18.30 -5.15
CA ASN A 327 12.71 18.47 -6.47
C ASN A 327 12.31 17.41 -7.53
N ASP A 328 11.41 16.47 -7.23
CA ASP A 328 10.97 15.45 -8.19
C ASP A 328 9.50 15.65 -8.59
N ALA A 329 9.29 16.48 -9.62
CA ALA A 329 7.96 16.81 -10.12
C ALA A 329 7.18 15.57 -10.60
N ILE A 330 7.89 14.59 -11.18
CA ILE A 330 7.27 13.34 -11.64
C ILE A 330 6.74 12.57 -10.43
N LEU A 331 7.56 12.38 -9.40
CA LEU A 331 7.14 11.71 -8.18
C LEU A 331 5.96 12.41 -7.50
N MET A 332 5.95 13.74 -7.43
CA MET A 332 4.85 14.49 -6.83
C MET A 332 3.53 14.30 -7.60
N ASN A 333 3.58 14.31 -8.93
CA ASN A 333 2.41 14.04 -9.77
C ASN A 333 1.94 12.58 -9.61
N LEU A 334 2.87 11.61 -9.60
CA LEU A 334 2.56 10.20 -9.34
C LEU A 334 1.84 10.03 -8.00
N LEU A 335 2.39 10.60 -6.91
CA LEU A 335 1.80 10.51 -5.58
C LEU A 335 0.40 11.14 -5.54
N THR A 336 0.21 12.29 -6.19
CA THR A 336 -1.07 13.01 -6.23
C THR A 336 -2.18 12.20 -6.89
N VAL A 337 -1.89 11.52 -8.00
CA VAL A 337 -2.91 10.76 -8.75
C VAL A 337 -3.14 9.37 -8.15
N THR A 338 -2.08 8.74 -7.64
CA THR A 338 -2.10 7.29 -7.37
C THR A 338 -2.31 6.93 -5.89
N ALA A 339 -1.92 7.79 -4.95
CA ALA A 339 -1.95 7.42 -3.52
C ALA A 339 -3.38 7.27 -2.99
N ASP A 340 -4.29 8.17 -3.38
CA ASP A 340 -5.67 8.19 -2.85
C ASP A 340 -6.55 7.09 -3.44
N VAL A 341 -6.11 6.44 -4.52
CA VAL A 341 -6.81 5.35 -5.20
C VAL A 341 -6.92 4.10 -4.33
N PHE A 342 -5.91 3.85 -3.51
CA PHE A 342 -5.86 2.66 -2.66
C PHE A 342 -6.60 2.84 -1.34
N HIS A 343 -7.27 3.98 -1.12
CA HIS A 343 -8.03 4.25 0.10
C HIS A 343 -9.22 3.31 0.30
N ASP A 344 -9.79 2.78 -0.79
CA ASP A 344 -10.95 1.88 -0.74
C ASP A 344 -10.53 0.46 -0.31
N ASP A 345 -11.19 -0.10 0.72
CA ASP A 345 -10.85 -1.40 1.33
C ASP A 345 -10.86 -2.57 0.32
N HIS A 346 -11.65 -2.45 -0.75
CA HIS A 346 -11.66 -3.44 -1.83
C HIS A 346 -10.38 -3.42 -2.69
N LEU A 347 -9.68 -2.28 -2.73
CA LEU A 347 -8.42 -2.07 -3.44
C LEU A 347 -7.19 -2.19 -2.53
N GLY A 348 -7.38 -2.22 -1.21
CA GLY A 348 -6.32 -2.37 -0.20
C GLY A 348 -5.51 -3.67 -0.30
N SER A 349 -5.92 -4.65 -1.11
CA SER A 349 -5.09 -5.82 -1.44
C SER A 349 -4.29 -5.67 -2.74
N LYS A 350 -4.67 -4.72 -3.60
CA LYS A 350 -4.06 -4.51 -4.92
C LYS A 350 -2.74 -3.75 -4.87
N TRP A 351 -2.45 -2.98 -3.82
CA TRP A 351 -1.17 -2.25 -3.70
C TRP A 351 0.03 -3.22 -3.71
N PHE A 352 -0.12 -4.41 -3.13
CA PHE A 352 0.94 -5.41 -3.08
C PHE A 352 1.25 -5.92 -4.50
N VAL A 353 0.21 -6.30 -5.25
CA VAL A 353 0.33 -6.71 -6.65
C VAL A 353 0.88 -5.58 -7.52
N PHE A 354 0.43 -4.35 -7.27
CA PHE A 354 0.95 -3.15 -7.93
C PHE A 354 2.46 -2.99 -7.74
N GLY A 355 2.94 -3.12 -6.50
CA GLY A 355 4.35 -3.05 -6.17
C GLY A 355 5.18 -4.14 -6.87
N LEU A 356 4.68 -5.37 -6.93
CA LEU A 356 5.33 -6.44 -7.69
C LEU A 356 5.40 -6.13 -9.19
N LYS A 357 4.34 -5.57 -9.78
CA LYS A 357 4.30 -5.16 -11.19
C LYS A 357 5.23 -3.98 -11.50
N LEU A 358 5.58 -3.19 -10.49
CA LEU A 358 6.62 -2.16 -10.56
C LEU A 358 8.05 -2.73 -10.39
N GLY A 359 8.20 -4.03 -10.15
CA GLY A 359 9.49 -4.69 -9.99
C GLY A 359 10.05 -4.66 -8.56
N LEU A 360 9.26 -4.26 -7.56
CA LEU A 360 9.66 -4.38 -6.16
C LEU A 360 9.58 -5.84 -5.71
N SER A 361 10.50 -6.25 -4.84
CA SER A 361 10.53 -7.60 -4.26
C SER A 361 9.50 -7.76 -3.15
N VAL A 362 9.09 -9.01 -2.87
CA VAL A 362 8.19 -9.36 -1.75
C VAL A 362 8.75 -8.83 -0.42
N SER A 363 10.06 -8.94 -0.18
CA SER A 363 10.73 -8.42 1.03
C SER A 363 10.57 -6.90 1.18
N GLN A 364 10.70 -6.14 0.09
CA GLN A 364 10.53 -4.69 0.14
C GLN A 364 9.09 -4.29 0.47
N LEU A 365 8.11 -4.96 -0.13
CA LEU A 365 6.69 -4.70 0.14
C LEU A 365 6.32 -5.07 1.57
N HIS A 366 6.82 -6.20 2.07
CA HIS A 366 6.67 -6.60 3.47
C HIS A 366 7.21 -5.57 4.46
N LYS A 367 8.40 -5.00 4.18
CA LYS A 367 8.97 -3.92 4.99
C LYS A 367 8.06 -2.69 5.05
N ILE A 368 7.47 -2.31 3.92
CA ILE A 368 6.51 -1.21 3.86
C ILE A 368 5.27 -1.54 4.71
N GLU A 369 4.70 -2.74 4.57
CA GLU A 369 3.52 -3.12 5.35
C GLU A 369 3.79 -3.16 6.87
N LEU A 370 4.99 -3.58 7.28
CA LEU A 370 5.41 -3.55 8.68
C LEU A 370 5.59 -2.13 9.23
N GLN A 371 6.08 -1.19 8.43
CA GLN A 371 6.37 0.17 8.88
C GLN A 371 5.16 1.11 8.88
N TYR A 372 4.20 0.90 7.98
CA TYR A 372 3.10 1.83 7.75
C TYR A 372 1.74 1.18 8.07
N SER A 373 0.68 1.95 8.28
CA SER A 373 -0.56 1.42 8.87
C SER A 373 -1.76 1.45 7.95
N ASN A 374 -1.69 2.15 6.81
CA ASN A 374 -2.81 2.24 5.89
C ASN A 374 -2.40 2.11 4.41
N PRO A 375 -3.32 1.69 3.53
CA PRO A 375 -3.06 1.52 2.09
C PRO A 375 -2.52 2.75 1.37
N ILE A 376 -2.90 3.97 1.78
CA ILE A 376 -2.38 5.21 1.19
C ILE A 376 -0.88 5.32 1.49
N GLN A 377 -0.47 5.09 2.73
CA GLN A 377 0.94 5.08 3.12
C GLN A 377 1.70 4.00 2.35
N PHE A 378 1.13 2.79 2.20
CA PHE A 378 1.75 1.74 1.39
C PHE A 378 2.00 2.18 -0.05
N ALA A 379 0.98 2.76 -0.70
CA ALA A 379 1.07 3.27 -2.06
C ALA A 379 2.10 4.40 -2.21
N ARG A 380 2.19 5.31 -1.24
CA ARG A 380 3.17 6.40 -1.26
C ARG A 380 4.58 5.88 -1.13
N GLU A 381 4.81 4.99 -0.17
CA GLU A 381 6.14 4.49 0.15
C GLU A 381 6.66 3.51 -0.89
N LEU A 382 5.78 2.71 -1.51
CA LEU A 382 6.18 1.87 -2.64
C LEU A 382 6.58 2.73 -3.85
N LEU A 383 5.88 3.83 -4.13
CA LEU A 383 6.22 4.74 -5.23
C LEU A 383 7.52 5.50 -4.95
N LEU A 384 7.74 5.93 -3.71
CA LEU A 384 9.00 6.51 -3.26
C LEU A 384 10.14 5.52 -3.48
N LEU A 385 10.00 4.28 -2.99
CA LEU A 385 11.01 3.24 -3.14
C LEU A 385 11.27 2.92 -4.62
N TRP A 386 10.23 2.71 -5.42
CA TRP A 386 10.35 2.48 -6.86
C TRP A 386 11.11 3.62 -7.55
N ARG A 387 10.77 4.87 -7.22
CA ARG A 387 11.39 6.05 -7.82
C ARG A 387 12.87 6.18 -7.46
N THR A 388 13.27 5.81 -6.24
CA THR A 388 14.70 5.81 -5.85
C THR A 388 15.53 4.83 -6.67
N GLN A 389 14.94 3.71 -7.07
CA GLN A 389 15.58 2.68 -7.90
C GLN A 389 15.52 3.05 -9.40
N ASN A 390 14.55 3.86 -9.80
CA ASN A 390 14.26 4.20 -11.20
C ASN A 390 14.25 5.73 -11.42
N LYS A 391 15.36 6.40 -11.07
CA LYS A 391 15.47 7.88 -11.07
C LYS A 391 15.29 8.56 -12.43
N SER A 392 15.49 7.84 -13.53
CA SER A 392 15.28 8.34 -14.90
C SER A 392 13.97 7.88 -15.52
N ALA A 393 13.21 7.01 -14.85
CA ALA A 393 11.95 6.53 -15.36
C ALA A 393 10.91 7.66 -15.39
N SER A 394 10.09 7.64 -16.43
CA SER A 394 8.92 8.48 -16.62
C SER A 394 7.69 7.85 -15.93
N TRP A 395 6.49 8.37 -16.20
CA TRP A 395 5.25 7.90 -15.57
C TRP A 395 4.67 6.63 -16.21
N GLU A 396 5.08 6.29 -17.44
CA GLU A 396 4.52 5.17 -18.22
C GLU A 396 4.63 3.81 -17.53
N PRO A 397 5.74 3.42 -16.87
CA PRO A 397 5.81 2.15 -16.14
C PRO A 397 4.76 2.06 -15.01
N VAL A 398 4.47 3.19 -14.36
CA VAL A 398 3.44 3.28 -13.32
C VAL A 398 2.05 3.12 -13.92
N ALA A 399 1.76 3.79 -15.03
CA ALA A 399 0.50 3.59 -15.77
C ALA A 399 0.32 2.16 -16.26
N ALA A 400 1.38 1.51 -16.77
CA ALA A 400 1.35 0.13 -17.22
C ALA A 400 1.06 -0.84 -16.05
N ALA A 401 1.72 -0.63 -14.90
CA ALA A 401 1.45 -1.42 -13.70
C ALA A 401 0.00 -1.26 -13.22
N LEU A 402 -0.55 -0.04 -13.22
CA LEU A 402 -1.96 0.22 -12.91
C LEU A 402 -2.93 -0.49 -13.86
N LYS A 403 -2.67 -0.45 -15.17
CA LYS A 403 -3.48 -1.17 -16.17
C LYS A 403 -3.48 -2.68 -15.91
N SER A 404 -2.31 -3.23 -15.55
CA SER A 404 -2.16 -4.68 -15.29
C SER A 404 -2.94 -5.20 -14.08
N ILE A 405 -3.31 -4.32 -13.14
CA ILE A 405 -4.14 -4.65 -11.97
C ILE A 405 -5.59 -4.15 -12.11
N GLU A 406 -5.99 -3.87 -13.36
CA GLU A 406 -7.34 -3.45 -13.76
C GLU A 406 -7.74 -2.05 -13.25
N LEU A 407 -6.77 -1.19 -12.95
CA LEU A 407 -6.99 0.23 -12.58
C LEU A 407 -6.82 1.16 -13.78
N ASN A 408 -7.52 0.83 -14.87
CA ASN A 408 -7.43 1.54 -16.15
C ASN A 408 -7.81 3.03 -16.04
N SER A 409 -8.84 3.36 -15.26
CA SER A 409 -9.30 4.74 -15.07
C SER A 409 -8.23 5.62 -14.41
N VAL A 410 -7.46 5.05 -13.48
CA VAL A 410 -6.37 5.75 -12.79
C VAL A 410 -5.18 5.93 -13.71
N ALA A 411 -4.84 4.90 -14.48
CA ALA A 411 -3.78 5.00 -15.48
C ALA A 411 -4.08 6.09 -16.52
N LEU A 412 -5.35 6.22 -16.95
CA LEU A 412 -5.78 7.28 -17.86
C LEU A 412 -5.73 8.67 -17.22
N LYS A 413 -6.10 8.80 -15.94
CA LYS A 413 -5.94 10.05 -15.19
C LYS A 413 -4.48 10.46 -15.08
N LEU A 414 -3.59 9.50 -14.82
CA LEU A 414 -2.15 9.74 -14.75
C LEU A 414 -1.62 10.23 -16.10
N GLU A 415 -1.99 9.53 -17.18
CA GLU A 415 -1.65 9.90 -18.55
C GLU A 415 -2.14 11.32 -18.90
N GLY A 416 -3.38 11.66 -18.56
CA GLY A 416 -3.93 13.02 -18.73
C GLY A 416 -3.14 14.07 -17.96
N HIS A 417 -2.81 13.82 -16.69
CA HIS A 417 -2.10 14.76 -15.83
C HIS A 417 -0.69 15.08 -16.34
N PHE A 418 0.00 14.12 -16.96
CA PHE A 418 1.30 14.34 -17.57
C PHE A 418 1.22 14.92 -19.00
N ARG A 419 0.14 14.65 -19.73
CA ARG A 419 -0.10 15.26 -21.06
C ARG A 419 -0.53 16.72 -20.98
N GLU A 420 -1.37 17.10 -20.01
CA GLU A 420 -1.74 18.49 -19.75
C GLU A 420 -0.55 19.35 -19.29
N GLN A 421 0.53 18.73 -18.81
CA GLN A 421 1.77 19.40 -18.41
C GLN A 421 2.86 19.40 -19.49
N CYS A 422 2.65 18.75 -20.64
CA CYS A 422 3.48 18.96 -21.81
C CYS A 422 3.07 20.29 -22.45
N PRO A 423 3.94 21.31 -22.50
CA PRO A 423 3.62 22.52 -23.26
C PRO A 423 3.37 22.11 -24.71
N ILE A 424 2.22 22.53 -25.24
CA ILE A 424 1.92 22.46 -26.67
C ILE A 424 3.17 22.95 -27.41
N PRO A 425 3.72 22.20 -28.38
CA PRO A 425 4.84 22.68 -29.18
C PRO A 425 4.48 24.06 -29.73
N THR A 426 5.31 25.06 -29.45
CA THR A 426 5.06 26.43 -29.90
C THR A 426 5.15 26.46 -31.43
N LEU A 427 4.03 26.24 -32.12
CA LEU A 427 3.95 26.35 -33.57
C LEU A 427 4.30 27.80 -33.96
N PRO A 428 5.17 28.03 -34.95
CA PRO A 428 5.44 29.36 -35.46
C PRO A 428 4.13 30.04 -35.87
N SER A 429 4.00 31.34 -35.59
CA SER A 429 2.79 32.11 -35.95
C SER A 429 2.47 32.02 -37.45
N SER A 430 3.47 31.86 -38.31
CA SER A 430 3.26 31.65 -39.76
C SER A 430 2.50 30.37 -40.09
N VAL A 431 2.66 29.29 -39.32
CA VAL A 431 1.96 28.01 -39.52
C VAL A 431 0.54 28.09 -38.98
N LEU A 432 0.36 28.74 -37.83
CA LEU A 432 -0.95 28.92 -37.21
C LEU A 432 -1.87 29.85 -38.01
N GLU A 433 -1.29 30.86 -38.67
CA GLU A 433 -2.03 31.83 -39.48
C GLU A 433 -2.25 31.38 -40.93
N ALA A 434 -1.74 30.20 -41.33
CA ALA A 434 -1.93 29.65 -42.67
C ALA A 434 -3.33 29.07 -42.87
N GLU A 435 -3.84 29.17 -44.10
CA GLU A 435 -5.11 28.58 -44.49
C GLU A 435 -4.97 27.05 -44.67
N PRO A 436 -5.88 26.25 -44.09
CA PRO A 436 -5.87 24.81 -44.25
C PRO A 436 -6.39 24.39 -45.63
N GLY A 437 -5.76 23.39 -46.25
CA GLY A 437 -6.33 22.75 -47.43
C GLY A 437 -7.62 22.00 -47.08
N LEU A 438 -8.73 22.28 -47.78
CA LEU A 438 -10.04 21.64 -47.52
C LEU A 438 -9.99 20.10 -47.45
N PRO A 439 -9.27 19.37 -48.34
CA PRO A 439 -9.18 17.91 -48.24
C PRO A 439 -8.45 17.45 -46.97
N VAL A 440 -7.37 18.15 -46.60
CA VAL A 440 -6.56 17.84 -45.41
C VAL A 440 -7.37 18.09 -44.14
N LEU A 441 -8.08 19.22 -44.09
CA LEU A 441 -8.96 19.57 -42.98
C LEU A 441 -10.10 18.57 -42.81
N ASN A 442 -10.73 18.16 -43.91
CA ASN A 442 -11.83 17.20 -43.84
C ASN A 442 -11.36 15.82 -43.37
N ASN A 443 -10.15 15.40 -43.73
CA ASN A 443 -9.59 14.12 -43.29
C ASN A 443 -9.08 14.15 -41.85
N LEU A 444 -8.46 15.26 -41.41
CA LEU A 444 -7.91 15.38 -40.06
C LEU A 444 -8.96 15.68 -39.00
N VAL A 445 -9.96 16.49 -39.35
CA VAL A 445 -10.97 16.98 -38.43
C VAL A 445 -12.34 16.38 -38.75
N GLY A 446 -12.84 16.59 -39.97
CA GLY A 446 -14.19 16.16 -40.36
C GLY A 446 -14.45 14.66 -40.11
N ALA A 447 -13.51 13.79 -40.48
CA ALA A 447 -13.59 12.34 -40.28
C ALA A 447 -13.45 11.89 -38.82
N LYS A 448 -12.95 12.74 -37.91
CA LYS A 448 -12.73 12.38 -36.49
C LYS A 448 -13.82 12.89 -35.54
N ILE A 449 -14.62 13.86 -35.97
CA ILE A 449 -15.70 14.45 -35.19
C ILE A 449 -17.02 14.50 -35.97
N GLU A 450 -17.28 13.50 -36.81
CA GLU A 450 -18.35 13.46 -37.83
C GLU A 450 -19.73 13.88 -37.31
N ASP A 451 -20.08 13.55 -36.06
CA ASP A 451 -21.36 13.90 -35.43
C ASP A 451 -21.48 15.39 -35.02
N LYS A 452 -20.42 16.19 -35.15
CA LYS A 452 -20.34 17.56 -34.62
C LYS A 452 -20.33 18.67 -35.68
N TYR A 453 -20.63 18.39 -36.95
CA TYR A 453 -20.58 19.41 -38.02
C TYR A 453 -21.48 20.61 -37.72
N HIS A 454 -22.64 20.37 -37.11
CA HIS A 454 -23.57 21.42 -36.73
C HIS A 454 -23.01 22.32 -35.62
N LEU A 455 -22.44 21.73 -34.56
CA LEU A 455 -21.82 22.48 -33.46
C LEU A 455 -20.58 23.22 -33.93
N PHE A 456 -19.77 22.59 -34.77
CA PHE A 456 -18.58 23.20 -35.35
C PHE A 456 -18.95 24.39 -36.24
N GLY A 457 -19.97 24.24 -37.09
CA GLY A 457 -20.51 25.30 -37.93
C GLY A 457 -20.99 26.52 -37.13
N ILE A 458 -21.68 26.30 -36.01
CA ILE A 458 -22.09 27.39 -35.09
C ILE A 458 -20.85 28.07 -34.49
N ALA A 459 -19.87 27.30 -34.04
CA ALA A 459 -18.67 27.83 -33.41
C ALA A 459 -17.83 28.72 -34.35
N VAL A 460 -17.86 28.44 -35.66
CA VAL A 460 -17.20 29.28 -36.67
C VAL A 460 -18.11 30.36 -37.28
N GLY A 461 -19.32 30.55 -36.71
CA GLY A 461 -20.22 31.65 -37.04
C GLY A 461 -21.10 31.45 -38.29
N LEU A 462 -21.33 30.20 -38.73
CA LEU A 462 -22.26 29.93 -39.82
C LEU A 462 -23.72 30.07 -39.38
N ASN A 463 -24.57 30.46 -40.33
CA ASN A 463 -26.01 30.63 -40.09
C ASN A 463 -26.67 29.28 -39.76
N GLU A 464 -27.45 29.23 -38.68
CA GLU A 464 -28.13 28.01 -38.22
C GLU A 464 -29.11 27.44 -39.28
N GLY A 465 -29.78 28.31 -40.03
CA GLY A 465 -30.67 27.90 -41.13
C GLY A 465 -29.93 27.19 -42.27
N TYR A 466 -28.70 27.61 -42.56
CA TYR A 466 -27.83 26.90 -43.52
C TYR A 466 -27.42 25.53 -42.98
N LEU A 467 -26.99 25.45 -41.72
CA LEU A 467 -26.54 24.19 -41.10
C LEU A 467 -27.65 23.14 -41.02
N ARG A 468 -28.88 23.55 -40.70
CA ARG A 468 -30.07 22.68 -40.75
C ARG A 468 -30.44 22.23 -42.17
N GLY A 469 -30.08 23.01 -43.18
CA GLY A 469 -30.29 22.67 -44.59
C GLY A 469 -29.39 21.53 -45.07
N LEU A 470 -28.18 21.41 -44.51
CA LEU A 470 -27.19 20.40 -44.91
C LEU A 470 -27.68 18.96 -44.72
N ASP A 471 -28.59 18.71 -43.77
CA ASP A 471 -29.20 17.39 -43.56
C ASP A 471 -30.02 16.90 -44.76
N LYS A 472 -30.58 17.83 -45.54
CA LYS A 472 -31.41 17.50 -46.72
C LYS A 472 -30.57 17.30 -47.97
N ASP A 473 -29.49 18.05 -48.09
CA ASP A 473 -28.71 18.16 -49.33
C ASP A 473 -27.51 17.19 -49.36
N TYR A 474 -27.05 16.70 -48.21
CA TYR A 474 -25.86 15.83 -48.10
C TYR A 474 -26.13 14.62 -47.22
N ALA A 475 -25.82 13.43 -47.76
CA ALA A 475 -26.18 12.16 -47.15
C ALA A 475 -25.27 11.78 -45.97
N THR A 476 -23.97 12.10 -46.06
CA THR A 476 -23.00 11.72 -45.03
C THR A 476 -22.56 12.90 -44.18
N CYS A 477 -22.22 12.64 -42.92
CA CYS A 477 -21.64 13.63 -42.02
C CYS A 477 -20.33 14.22 -42.55
N GLN A 478 -19.54 13.42 -43.26
CA GLN A 478 -18.29 13.86 -43.88
C GLN A 478 -18.53 14.84 -45.04
N GLU A 479 -19.55 14.63 -45.88
CA GLU A 479 -19.96 15.61 -46.90
C GLU A 479 -20.47 16.90 -46.26
N ARG A 480 -21.23 16.80 -45.16
CA ARG A 480 -21.72 17.97 -44.42
C ARG A 480 -20.58 18.79 -43.82
N PHE A 481 -19.58 18.13 -43.23
CA PHE A 481 -18.36 18.81 -42.74
C PHE A 481 -17.59 19.49 -43.87
N HIS A 482 -17.44 18.82 -45.01
CA HIS A 482 -16.79 19.41 -46.18
C HIS A 482 -17.50 20.71 -46.59
N GLN A 483 -18.83 20.72 -46.58
CA GLN A 483 -19.63 21.91 -46.89
C GLN A 483 -19.54 23.00 -45.82
N VAL A 484 -19.48 22.63 -44.53
CA VAL A 484 -19.21 23.57 -43.43
C VAL A 484 -17.86 24.26 -43.65
N PHE A 485 -16.79 23.51 -43.94
CA PHE A 485 -15.47 24.07 -44.20
C PHE A 485 -15.43 24.93 -45.46
N TYR A 486 -16.06 24.47 -46.54
CA TYR A 486 -16.14 25.22 -47.79
C TYR A 486 -16.91 26.53 -47.59
N LYS A 487 -18.07 26.51 -46.93
CA LYS A 487 -18.87 27.71 -46.71
C LYS A 487 -18.17 28.69 -45.77
N TRP A 488 -17.50 28.18 -44.73
CA TRP A 488 -16.73 29.01 -43.81
C TRP A 488 -15.56 29.73 -44.53
N SER A 489 -14.81 29.03 -45.40
CA SER A 489 -13.71 29.65 -46.15
C SER A 489 -14.17 30.75 -47.10
N GLN A 490 -15.42 30.70 -47.59
CA GLN A 490 -15.98 31.75 -48.44
C GLN A 490 -16.53 32.94 -47.68
N ILE A 491 -17.13 32.73 -46.50
CA ILE A 491 -17.80 33.80 -45.75
C ILE A 491 -16.80 34.56 -44.87
N ASN A 492 -15.91 33.87 -44.18
CA ASN A 492 -14.98 34.45 -43.22
C ASN A 492 -13.53 33.98 -43.47
N PRO A 493 -12.93 34.30 -44.63
CA PRO A 493 -11.59 33.83 -44.99
C PRO A 493 -10.53 34.24 -43.97
N ASP A 494 -10.64 35.44 -43.38
CA ASP A 494 -9.69 35.94 -42.37
C ASP A 494 -9.60 35.07 -41.10
N THR A 495 -10.67 34.32 -40.83
CA THR A 495 -10.76 33.41 -39.68
C THR A 495 -10.49 31.95 -40.06
N PHE A 496 -10.39 31.64 -41.35
CA PHE A 496 -10.22 30.28 -41.87
C PHE A 496 -8.74 29.85 -41.76
N LYS A 497 -8.28 29.68 -40.52
CA LYS A 497 -6.88 29.45 -40.15
C LYS A 497 -6.75 28.27 -39.20
N TRP A 498 -5.58 27.63 -39.21
CA TRP A 498 -5.29 26.53 -38.28
C TRP A 498 -5.45 26.91 -36.81
N LYS A 499 -5.09 28.15 -36.45
CA LYS A 499 -5.30 28.70 -35.12
C LYS A 499 -6.77 28.60 -34.68
N THR A 500 -7.69 29.11 -35.50
CA THR A 500 -9.12 29.12 -35.20
C THR A 500 -9.68 27.70 -35.09
N ILE A 501 -9.19 26.76 -35.91
CA ILE A 501 -9.60 25.35 -35.86
C ILE A 501 -9.19 24.72 -34.54
N ILE A 502 -7.95 24.93 -34.11
CA ILE A 502 -7.44 24.40 -32.83
C ILE A 502 -8.25 24.98 -31.67
N GLU A 503 -8.49 26.29 -31.66
CA GLU A 503 -9.28 26.97 -30.63
C GLU A 503 -10.72 26.43 -30.57
N VAL A 504 -11.37 26.22 -31.72
CA VAL A 504 -12.73 25.67 -31.79
C VAL A 504 -12.77 24.22 -31.29
N LEU A 505 -11.79 23.39 -31.66
CA LEU A 505 -11.72 21.99 -31.20
C LEU A 505 -11.48 21.88 -29.69
N GLN A 506 -10.67 22.78 -29.14
CA GLN A 506 -10.38 22.87 -27.69
C GLN A 506 -11.51 23.55 -26.90
N SER A 507 -12.44 24.21 -27.57
CA SER A 507 -13.55 24.89 -26.90
C SER A 507 -14.44 23.91 -26.11
N ASN A 508 -15.05 24.43 -25.04
CA ASN A 508 -16.04 23.69 -24.24
C ASN A 508 -17.28 23.25 -25.04
N THR A 509 -17.50 23.83 -26.22
CA THR A 509 -18.59 23.52 -27.13
C THR A 509 -18.34 22.23 -27.91
N ILE A 510 -17.10 22.01 -28.37
CA ILE A 510 -16.74 20.86 -29.20
C ILE A 510 -16.10 19.74 -28.38
N LYS A 511 -15.29 20.08 -27.36
CA LYS A 511 -14.58 19.15 -26.47
C LYS A 511 -13.82 18.06 -27.24
N ALA A 512 -13.10 18.43 -28.29
CA ALA A 512 -12.33 17.52 -29.14
C ALA A 512 -10.82 17.79 -29.03
N THR A 513 -10.33 17.91 -27.79
CA THR A 513 -8.92 18.21 -27.50
C THR A 513 -7.95 17.21 -28.15
N SER A 514 -8.28 15.92 -28.14
CA SER A 514 -7.47 14.88 -28.80
C SER A 514 -7.37 15.04 -30.33
N VAL A 515 -8.38 15.62 -30.97
CA VAL A 515 -8.34 15.92 -32.41
C VAL A 515 -7.54 17.19 -32.67
N ALA A 516 -7.60 18.18 -31.77
CA ALA A 516 -6.74 19.35 -31.82
C ALA A 516 -5.25 18.96 -31.71
N GLU A 517 -4.93 18.00 -30.84
CA GLU A 517 -3.59 17.41 -30.72
C GLU A 517 -3.14 16.73 -32.02
N CYS A 518 -3.99 15.92 -32.66
CA CYS A 518 -3.67 15.34 -33.97
C CYS A 518 -3.40 16.40 -35.05
N VAL A 519 -4.13 17.52 -35.03
CA VAL A 519 -3.89 18.65 -35.94
C VAL A 519 -2.53 19.29 -35.65
N ILE A 520 -2.21 19.53 -34.39
CA ILE A 520 -0.91 20.10 -33.98
C ILE A 520 0.24 19.16 -34.39
N GLU A 521 0.13 17.86 -34.14
CA GLU A 521 1.11 16.86 -34.58
C GLU A 521 1.32 16.88 -36.10
N HIS A 522 0.22 16.95 -36.86
CA HIS A 522 0.30 17.07 -38.31
C HIS A 522 1.03 18.35 -38.74
N LEU A 523 0.71 19.49 -38.12
CA LEU A 523 1.35 20.78 -38.41
C LEU A 523 2.84 20.83 -38.03
N VAL A 524 3.24 20.11 -36.98
CA VAL A 524 4.65 19.93 -36.63
C VAL A 524 5.36 19.06 -37.67
N SER A 525 4.69 18.03 -38.21
CA SER A 525 5.30 17.11 -39.18
C SER A 525 5.52 17.67 -40.58
N ILE A 526 4.89 18.80 -40.91
CA ILE A 526 4.96 19.44 -42.24
C ILE A 526 5.74 20.77 -42.22
N GLN A 527 6.35 21.12 -41.09
CA GLN A 527 7.44 22.11 -41.02
C GLN A 527 8.71 21.51 -41.62
#